data_AF-A0A3M1AST2-F1
#
_entry.id   AF-A0A3M1AST2-F1
#
_cell.length_a   1.000
_cell.length_b   1.000
_cell.length_c   1.000
_cell.angle_alpha   90.00
_cell.angle_beta   90.00
_cell.angle_gamma   90.00
#
_symmetry.space_group_name_H-M   'P 1'
#
loop_
_entity.id
_entity.type
_entity.pdbx_description
1 polymer ?
#
loop_
_entity_poly.entity_id
_entity_poly.type
_entity_poly.pdbx_seq_one_letter_code
_entity_poly.pdbx_strand_id
1 'polypeptide(L)'
;MRNILKNVKQVRRVNSPETILVEVYSKPGCHLCEVVKQKLEKLQATIPFLLKEIDISRSAQLMEKYGEKIPLVFVDGHLVAKYFLNEEAFLKYMKKAIRGKS
;
A
#
# COMPACT_ATOMS: atom_id res chain seq x y z
N MET A 1 14.32 -37.29 0.13
CA MET A 1 13.05 -37.37 -0.63
C MET A 1 12.24 -36.09 -0.42
N ARG A 2 11.86 -35.43 -1.51
CA ARG A 2 10.71 -34.51 -1.71
C ARG A 2 10.51 -33.30 -0.77
N ASN A 3 11.10 -32.17 -1.17
CA ASN A 3 10.47 -30.93 -1.67
C ASN A 3 9.02 -30.53 -1.28
N ILE A 4 8.83 -29.21 -1.16
CA ILE A 4 7.63 -28.35 -1.35
C ILE A 4 6.81 -27.99 -0.09
N LEU A 5 7.02 -26.76 0.40
CA LEU A 5 5.94 -25.75 0.44
C LEU A 5 6.46 -24.43 -0.15
N LYS A 6 6.07 -24.22 -1.41
CA LYS A 6 6.14 -22.97 -2.17
C LYS A 6 5.16 -21.95 -1.55
N ASN A 7 5.41 -20.65 -1.78
CA ASN A 7 4.56 -19.48 -1.51
C ASN A 7 4.61 -18.82 -0.12
N VAL A 8 5.74 -18.17 0.18
CA VAL A 8 5.72 -16.98 1.07
C VAL A 8 6.47 -15.82 0.39
N LYS A 9 5.90 -15.29 -0.70
CA LYS A 9 6.30 -13.98 -1.27
C LYS A 9 5.53 -12.85 -0.56
N GLN A 10 5.62 -12.68 0.78
CA GLN A 10 5.11 -11.42 1.37
C GLN A 10 5.53 -11.07 2.80
N VAL A 11 6.59 -11.64 3.36
CA VAL A 11 7.08 -11.14 4.66
C VAL A 11 8.61 -11.18 4.68
N ARG A 12 9.24 -10.37 3.83
CA ARG A 12 10.62 -9.96 4.10
C ARG A 12 10.55 -9.04 5.32
N ARG A 13 11.16 -9.45 6.43
CA ARG A 13 11.35 -8.64 7.65
C ARG A 13 11.80 -7.22 7.24
N VAL A 14 10.97 -6.21 7.43
CA VAL A 14 11.40 -4.81 7.36
C VAL A 14 11.31 -4.28 8.78
N ASN A 15 12.44 -4.28 9.48
CA ASN A 15 12.58 -3.69 10.81
C ASN A 15 13.69 -2.64 10.73
N SER A 16 13.53 -1.69 9.80
CA SER A 16 14.45 -0.59 9.56
C SER A 16 13.65 0.72 9.49
N PRO A 17 13.95 1.73 10.33
CA PRO A 17 13.21 3.00 10.40
C PRO A 17 13.33 3.89 9.14
N GLU A 18 14.10 3.48 8.13
CA GLU A 18 14.41 4.28 6.94
C GLU A 18 13.53 3.95 5.71
N THR A 19 12.73 2.89 5.74
CA THR A 19 11.88 2.52 4.59
C THR A 19 10.54 3.23 4.65
N ILE A 20 10.15 3.92 3.57
CA ILE A 20 8.82 4.53 3.43
C ILE A 20 7.74 3.44 3.50
N LEU A 21 6.78 3.60 4.40
CA LEU A 21 5.63 2.72 4.52
C LEU A 21 4.46 3.25 3.69
N VAL A 22 3.96 2.41 2.78
CA VAL A 22 2.77 2.70 1.98
C VAL A 22 1.67 1.73 2.39
N GLU A 23 0.56 2.25 2.92
CA GLU A 23 -0.57 1.45 3.38
C GLU A 23 -1.78 1.66 2.45
N VAL A 24 -2.43 0.57 2.05
CA VAL A 24 -3.66 0.59 1.26
C VAL A 24 -4.80 0.02 2.07
N TYR A 25 -5.80 0.84 2.36
CA TYR A 25 -7.01 0.39 3.03
C TYR A 25 -7.95 -0.16 1.96
N SER A 26 -8.32 -1.42 2.08
CA SER A 26 -9.09 -2.18 1.09
C SER A 26 -10.16 -3.06 1.76
N LYS A 27 -11.03 -3.67 0.95
CA LYS A 27 -11.93 -4.73 1.40
C LYS A 27 -12.04 -5.82 0.31
N PRO A 28 -12.38 -7.07 0.67
CA PRO A 28 -12.64 -8.13 -0.30
C PRO A 28 -13.70 -7.73 -1.34
N GLY A 29 -13.50 -8.12 -2.59
CA GLY A 29 -14.43 -7.83 -3.69
C GLY A 29 -14.39 -6.38 -4.21
N CYS A 30 -13.46 -5.54 -3.74
CA CYS A 30 -13.32 -4.16 -4.21
C CYS A 30 -12.45 -4.07 -5.48
N HIS A 31 -13.08 -3.97 -6.66
CA HIS A 31 -12.35 -3.86 -7.93
C HIS A 31 -11.38 -2.66 -7.98
N LEU A 32 -11.81 -1.48 -7.49
CA LEU A 32 -10.94 -0.30 -7.43
C LEU A 32 -9.70 -0.51 -6.57
N CYS A 33 -9.84 -1.28 -5.49
CA CYS A 33 -8.73 -1.60 -4.61
C CYS A 33 -7.69 -2.46 -5.32
N GLU A 34 -8.12 -3.45 -6.10
CA GLU A 34 -7.21 -4.27 -6.93
C GLU A 34 -6.45 -3.42 -7.95
N VAL A 35 -7.14 -2.49 -8.63
CA VAL A 35 -6.50 -1.57 -9.60
C VAL A 35 -5.43 -0.70 -8.92
N VAL A 36 -5.73 -0.14 -7.75
CA VAL A 36 -4.76 0.69 -7.01
C VAL A 36 -3.57 -0.14 -6.52
N LYS A 37 -3.79 -1.37 -6.02
CA LYS A 37 -2.71 -2.27 -5.59
C LYS A 37 -1.77 -2.61 -6.74
N GLN A 38 -2.30 -2.99 -7.91
CA GLN A 38 -1.48 -3.29 -9.09
C GLN A 38 -0.60 -2.11 -9.50
N LYS A 39 -1.15 -0.89 -9.46
CA LYS A 39 -0.36 0.33 -9.73
C LYS A 39 0.75 0.52 -8.70
N LEU A 40 0.48 0.33 -7.42
CA LEU A 40 1.49 0.47 -6.37
C LEU A 40 2.59 -0.59 -6.52
N GLU A 41 2.25 -1.85 -6.80
CA GLU A 41 3.22 -2.91 -7.06
C GLU A 41 4.12 -2.58 -8.26
N LYS A 42 3.56 -2.04 -9.34
CA LYS A 42 4.33 -1.54 -10.49
C LYS A 42 5.29 -0.40 -10.09
N LEU A 43 4.81 0.55 -9.30
CA LEU A 43 5.61 1.70 -8.86
C LEU A 43 6.70 1.32 -7.86
N GLN A 44 6.49 0.27 -7.06
CA GLN A 44 7.48 -0.29 -6.13
C GLN A 44 8.75 -0.76 -6.85
N ALA A 45 8.64 -1.17 -8.12
CA ALA A 45 9.79 -1.50 -8.96
C ALA A 45 10.62 -0.26 -9.40
N THR A 46 10.02 0.94 -9.36
CA THR A 46 10.69 2.21 -9.72
C THR A 46 11.26 2.92 -8.49
N ILE A 47 10.51 2.93 -7.39
CA ILE A 47 10.91 3.53 -6.11
C ILE A 47 10.64 2.50 -5.01
N PRO A 48 11.67 1.99 -4.31
CA PRO A 48 11.47 1.04 -3.23
C PRO A 48 10.67 1.66 -2.07
N PHE A 49 9.63 0.95 -1.64
CA PHE A 49 8.87 1.23 -0.42
C PHE A 49 8.27 -0.07 0.13
N LEU A 50 7.85 -0.07 1.38
CA LEU A 50 7.11 -1.18 1.96
C LEU A 50 5.62 -1.02 1.66
N LEU A 51 5.02 -1.97 0.94
CA LEU A 51 3.58 -1.97 0.68
C LEU A 51 2.86 -2.87 1.68
N LYS A 52 1.86 -2.33 2.36
CA LYS A 52 1.00 -3.06 3.31
C LYS A 52 -0.47 -2.88 2.94
N GLU A 53 -1.18 -3.99 2.81
CA GLU A 53 -2.63 -3.98 2.65
C GLU A 53 -3.32 -4.08 4.02
N ILE A 54 -4.34 -3.25 4.24
CA ILE A 54 -5.17 -3.24 5.43
C ILE A 54 -6.60 -3.56 5.03
N ASP A 55 -7.01 -4.80 5.29
CA ASP A 55 -8.40 -5.24 5.13
C ASP A 55 -9.27 -4.60 6.22
N ILE A 56 -10.05 -3.58 5.84
CA ILE A 56 -10.92 -2.86 6.77
C ILE A 56 -12.19 -3.64 7.09
N SER A 57 -12.55 -4.69 6.33
CA SER A 57 -13.81 -5.43 6.50
C SER A 57 -13.94 -6.10 7.87
N ARG A 58 -12.81 -6.30 8.56
CA ARG A 58 -12.74 -6.91 9.89
C ARG A 58 -12.90 -5.92 11.04
N SER A 59 -13.01 -4.62 10.75
CA SER A 59 -13.16 -3.57 11.76
C SER A 59 -14.40 -2.75 11.46
N ALA A 60 -15.42 -2.86 12.32
CA ALA A 60 -16.65 -2.07 12.21
C ALA A 60 -16.35 -0.56 12.20
N GLN A 61 -15.42 -0.10 13.02
CA GLN A 61 -15.01 1.31 13.10
C GLN A 61 -14.36 1.79 11.79
N LEU A 62 -13.50 0.98 11.17
CA LEU A 62 -12.87 1.35 9.90
C LEU A 62 -13.87 1.26 8.73
N MET A 63 -14.78 0.28 8.75
CA MET A 63 -15.87 0.18 7.78
C MET A 63 -16.80 1.38 7.81
N GLU A 64 -17.22 1.82 9.00
CA GLU A 64 -18.04 3.01 9.16
C GLU A 64 -17.31 4.27 8.66
N LYS A 65 -16.03 4.41 9.01
CA LYS A 65 -15.26 5.60 8.68
C LYS A 65 -14.86 5.68 7.20
N TYR A 66 -14.51 4.55 6.59
CA TYR A 66 -13.82 4.47 5.30
C TYR A 66 -14.45 3.54 4.26
N GLY A 67 -15.48 2.76 4.58
CA GLY A 67 -16.03 1.70 3.70
C GLY A 67 -16.51 2.15 2.32
N GLU A 68 -16.93 3.42 2.20
CA GLU A 68 -17.34 4.08 0.93
C GLU A 68 -16.26 5.00 0.35
N LYS A 69 -15.07 5.02 0.96
CA LYS A 69 -13.95 5.90 0.62
C LYS A 69 -12.74 5.14 0.10
N ILE A 70 -12.74 3.81 0.23
CA ILE A 70 -11.68 2.94 -0.26
C ILE A 70 -11.64 2.88 -1.79
N PRO A 71 -10.47 2.61 -2.39
CA PRO A 71 -9.17 2.49 -1.73
C PRO A 71 -8.65 3.82 -1.18
N LEU A 72 -8.02 3.77 0.01
CA LEU A 72 -7.24 4.88 0.57
C LEU A 72 -5.78 4.48 0.60
N VAL A 73 -4.90 5.37 0.13
CA VAL A 73 -3.45 5.14 0.15
C VAL A 73 -2.82 6.14 1.09
N PHE A 74 -2.06 5.62 2.06
CA PHE A 74 -1.28 6.40 3.00
C PHE A 74 0.21 6.20 2.74
N VAL A 75 1.00 7.24 2.93
CA VAL A 75 2.47 7.20 2.92
C VAL A 75 2.93 7.73 4.27
N ASP A 76 3.59 6.88 5.06
CA ASP A 76 4.01 7.18 6.44
C ASP A 76 2.88 7.82 7.27
N GLY A 77 1.66 7.29 7.14
CA GLY A 77 0.47 7.78 7.84
C GLY A 77 -0.23 8.99 7.19
N HIS A 78 0.32 9.59 6.14
CA HIS A 78 -0.30 10.70 5.41
C HIS A 78 -1.17 10.19 4.25
N LEU A 79 -2.44 10.59 4.21
CA LEU A 79 -3.35 10.23 3.10
C LEU A 79 -2.89 10.94 1.81
N VAL A 80 -2.52 10.17 0.80
CA VAL A 80 -2.04 10.69 -0.50
C VAL A 80 -2.98 10.41 -1.66
N ALA A 81 -3.85 9.41 -1.54
CA ALA A 81 -4.83 9.10 -2.58
C ALA A 81 -6.11 8.49 -2.00
N LYS A 82 -7.22 8.76 -2.69
CA LYS A 82 -8.56 8.26 -2.40
C LYS A 82 -9.22 7.86 -3.72
N TYR A 83 -9.87 6.70 -3.75
CA TYR A 83 -10.56 6.11 -4.91
C TYR A 83 -9.65 5.67 -6.07
N PHE A 84 -8.75 6.54 -6.52
CA PHE A 84 -7.85 6.30 -7.64
C PHE A 84 -6.43 6.75 -7.30
N LEU A 85 -5.45 6.04 -7.87
CA LEU A 85 -4.04 6.42 -7.80
C LEU A 85 -3.60 7.02 -9.14
N ASN A 86 -3.16 8.28 -9.09
CA ASN A 86 -2.40 8.90 -10.17
C ASN A 86 -0.92 8.59 -9.97
N GLU A 87 -0.33 7.84 -10.91
CA GLU A 87 1.05 7.33 -10.81
C GLU A 87 2.08 8.48 -10.78
N GLU A 88 1.90 9.50 -11.62
CA GLU A 88 2.81 10.65 -11.69
C GLU A 88 2.80 11.48 -10.41
N ALA A 89 1.61 11.79 -9.89
CA ALA A 89 1.44 12.53 -8.65
C ALA A 89 2.02 11.77 -7.45
N PHE A 90 1.80 10.45 -7.41
CA PHE A 90 2.38 9.60 -6.38
C PHE A 90 3.91 9.58 -6.46
N LEU A 91 4.50 9.39 -7.64
CA LEU A 91 5.95 9.43 -7.81
C LEU A 91 6.54 10.79 -7.41
N LYS A 92 5.87 11.89 -7.78
CA LYS A 92 6.27 13.24 -7.37
C LYS A 92 6.23 13.41 -5.85
N TYR A 93 5.20 12.86 -5.19
CA TYR A 93 5.10 12.85 -3.73
C TYR A 93 6.24 12.04 -3.11
N MET A 94 6.47 10.81 -3.58
CA MET A 94 7.52 9.92 -3.07
C MET A 94 8.91 10.54 -3.20
N LYS A 95 9.24 11.17 -4.34
CA LYS A 95 10.51 11.88 -4.52
C LYS A 95 10.71 13.01 -3.50
N LYS A 96 9.64 13.70 -3.10
CA LYS A 96 9.71 14.73 -2.03
C LYS A 96 9.87 14.10 -0.66
N ALA A 97 9.10 13.05 -0.35
CA ALA A 97 9.16 12.34 0.92
C ALA A 97 10.55 11.76 1.18
N ILE A 98 11.20 11.19 0.18
CA ILE A 98 12.58 10.67 0.28
C ILE A 98 13.57 11.80 0.58
N ARG A 99 13.49 12.93 -0.13
CA ARG A 99 14.41 14.07 0.07
C ARG A 99 14.29 14.69 1.47
N GLY A 100 13.10 14.64 2.08
CA GLY A 100 12.88 15.16 3.43
C GLY A 100 13.32 14.23 4.56
N LYS A 101 13.66 12.97 4.25
CA LYS A 101 14.19 11.99 5.21
C LYS A 101 15.71 11.84 5.17
N SER A 102 16.39 12.55 4.26
CA SER A 102 17.83 12.46 4.03
C SER A 102 18.63 13.49 4.82
#